data_AF-A0A1Y0HNI5-F1
#
_entry.id   AF-A0A1Y0HNI5-F1
#
_cell.length_a   1.000
_cell.length_b   1.000
_cell.length_c   1.000
_cell.angle_alpha   90.00
_cell.angle_beta   90.00
_cell.angle_gamma   90.00
#
_symmetry.space_group_name_H-M   'P 1'
#
loop_
_entity.id
_entity.type
_entity.pdbx_description
1 polymer ?
#
loop_
_entity_poly.entity_id
_entity_poly.type
_entity_poly.pdbx_seq_one_letter_code
_entity_poly.pdbx_strand_id
1 'polypeptide(L)'
;MDNFFIAYRDPLFGVIILFAIVFVISFSNYWWGVFKNKEEKQSIDKFVKKFEIVTDENEYKKLLEDASIPLESLALLAHAYAKSGDYEKAINIYLVTLKRVKGKDEKQYLLSTLGKTYFKAGFLRRSSEVFLESLRLHPRNAESLKYLTVAYEQLQEYVKAEEVLDSLEELGAKVSVQRTYLKALETIKESHLKESQKVEKLLELCKTAPFLKRRLFEYLQENGIKIESSFFETLSSSDMIDLLWYVDPMVYDILTCKDPLVQQIAMARGLRPYAALESEAPFAIDVLGKLQSIGYHKASLGFEYLCAECKQVFPIHFYRCPHCQSINTVTIHTRLTKADDEENISFL
;
A
#
# COMPACT_ATOMS: atom_id res chain seq x y z
N MET A 1 66.69 -27.88 7.99
CA MET A 1 65.58 -26.91 7.95
C MET A 1 64.45 -27.53 8.78
N ASP A 2 64.67 -27.70 10.09
CA ASP A 2 63.96 -28.70 10.90
C ASP A 2 63.24 -28.11 12.11
N ASN A 3 62.70 -26.89 11.97
CA ASN A 3 61.95 -26.21 13.04
C ASN A 3 60.45 -26.01 12.73
N PHE A 4 59.90 -26.64 11.69
CA PHE A 4 58.48 -26.48 11.33
C PHE A 4 57.56 -27.62 11.81
N PHE A 5 58.07 -28.61 12.54
CA PHE A 5 57.30 -29.81 12.91
C PHE A 5 56.92 -29.94 14.40
N ILE A 6 57.19 -28.93 15.24
CA ILE A 6 56.83 -28.93 16.67
C ILE A 6 55.66 -27.98 16.96
N ALA A 7 54.50 -28.19 16.33
CA ALA A 7 53.23 -27.58 16.75
C ALA A 7 51.97 -28.36 16.31
N TYR A 8 52.10 -29.63 15.89
CA TYR A 8 50.97 -30.40 15.32
C TYR A 8 50.12 -31.13 16.38
N ARG A 9 50.34 -30.89 17.67
CA ARG A 9 49.59 -31.52 18.79
C ARG A 9 48.72 -30.56 19.61
N ASP A 10 48.61 -29.31 19.14
CA ASP A 10 47.73 -28.25 19.62
C ASP A 10 46.24 -28.43 19.20
N PRO A 11 45.29 -29.06 19.93
CA PRO A 11 43.89 -29.11 19.47
C PRO A 11 43.30 -27.72 19.19
N LEU A 12 43.79 -26.67 19.85
CA LEU A 12 43.38 -25.28 19.66
C LEU A 12 43.86 -24.73 18.29
N PHE A 13 45.02 -25.16 17.81
CA PHE A 13 45.57 -24.77 16.50
C PHE A 13 44.74 -25.35 15.34
N GLY A 14 44.27 -26.59 15.47
CA GLY A 14 43.38 -27.21 14.48
C GLY A 14 42.03 -26.49 14.36
N VAL A 15 41.47 -26.04 15.48
CA VAL A 15 40.23 -25.23 15.52
C VAL A 15 40.44 -23.88 14.85
N ILE A 16 41.57 -23.20 15.11
CA ILE A 16 41.90 -21.91 14.48
C ILE A 16 42.01 -22.06 12.95
N ILE A 17 42.68 -23.11 12.46
CA ILE A 17 42.78 -23.38 11.01
C ILE A 17 41.40 -23.63 10.39
N LEU A 18 40.54 -24.39 11.07
CA LEU A 18 39.19 -24.67 10.57
C LEU A 18 38.38 -23.37 10.44
N PHE A 19 38.40 -22.50 11.45
CA PHE A 19 37.73 -21.20 11.36
C PHE A 19 38.33 -20.30 10.28
N ALA A 20 39.65 -20.32 10.09
CA ALA A 20 40.31 -19.56 9.01
C ALA A 20 39.87 -20.04 7.62
N ILE A 21 39.75 -21.35 7.41
CA ILE A 21 39.27 -21.93 6.14
C ILE A 21 37.80 -21.55 5.90
N VAL A 22 36.94 -21.69 6.92
CA VAL A 22 35.52 -21.29 6.82
C VAL A 22 35.40 -19.80 6.51
N PHE A 23 36.21 -18.96 7.16
CA PHE A 23 36.25 -17.52 6.91
C PHE A 23 36.69 -17.20 5.48
N VAL A 24 37.77 -17.82 5.00
CA VAL A 24 38.25 -17.60 3.62
C VAL A 24 37.20 -18.03 2.60
N ILE A 25 36.57 -19.18 2.77
CA ILE A 25 35.50 -19.65 1.87
C ILE A 25 34.32 -18.67 1.88
N SER A 26 33.85 -18.27 3.08
CA SER A 26 32.74 -17.32 3.22
C SER A 26 33.07 -15.97 2.60
N PHE A 27 34.28 -15.48 2.83
CA PHE A 27 34.76 -14.19 2.35
C PHE A 27 34.98 -14.19 0.83
N SER A 28 35.57 -15.24 0.26
CA SER A 28 35.68 -15.42 -1.18
C SER A 28 34.31 -15.49 -1.85
N ASN A 29 33.35 -16.22 -1.28
CA ASN A 29 32.01 -16.34 -1.84
C ASN A 29 31.26 -15.00 -1.78
N TYR A 30 31.40 -14.25 -0.68
CA TYR A 30 30.86 -12.91 -0.55
C TYR A 30 31.46 -11.95 -1.58
N TRP A 31 32.79 -11.91 -1.71
CA TRP A 31 33.46 -10.98 -2.62
C TRP A 31 33.18 -11.30 -4.08
N TRP A 32 33.12 -12.59 -4.42
CA TRP A 32 32.71 -13.06 -5.74
C TRP A 32 31.26 -12.66 -6.06
N GLY A 33 30.36 -12.79 -5.08
CA GLY A 33 28.98 -12.33 -5.21
C GLY A 33 28.88 -10.81 -5.45
N VAL A 34 29.65 -10.01 -4.71
CA VAL A 34 29.70 -8.55 -4.89
C VAL A 34 30.26 -8.17 -6.26
N PHE A 35 31.32 -8.84 -6.72
CA PHE A 35 31.92 -8.57 -8.02
C PHE A 35 30.97 -8.93 -9.17
N LYS A 36 30.38 -10.13 -9.12
CA LYS A 36 29.39 -10.59 -10.10
C LYS A 36 28.18 -9.65 -10.17
N ASN A 37 27.64 -9.25 -9.02
CA ASN A 37 26.53 -8.28 -8.97
C ASN A 37 26.89 -6.93 -9.59
N LYS A 38 28.14 -6.47 -9.44
CA LYS A 38 28.62 -5.20 -10.02
C LYS A 38 28.73 -5.30 -11.55
N GLU A 39 29.24 -6.41 -12.06
CA GLU A 39 29.36 -6.68 -13.49
C GLU A 39 27.98 -6.82 -14.16
N GLU A 40 27.07 -7.58 -13.53
CA GLU A 40 25.67 -7.69 -13.96
C GLU A 40 25.00 -6.32 -14.01
N LYS A 41 25.15 -5.49 -12.96
CA LYS A 41 24.61 -4.12 -12.93
C LYS A 41 25.15 -3.25 -14.07
N GLN A 42 26.45 -3.28 -14.35
CA GLN A 42 27.04 -2.53 -15.46
C GLN A 42 26.54 -3.01 -16.82
N SER A 43 26.37 -4.32 -16.99
CA SER A 43 25.81 -4.89 -18.22
C SER A 43 24.36 -4.45 -18.45
N ILE A 44 23.55 -4.41 -17.38
CA ILE A 44 22.18 -3.92 -17.40
C ILE A 44 22.15 -2.42 -17.72
N ASP A 45 22.98 -1.59 -17.07
CA ASP A 45 23.04 -0.16 -17.34
C ASP A 45 23.44 0.13 -18.80
N LYS A 46 24.41 -0.62 -19.34
CA LYS A 46 24.82 -0.52 -20.74
C LYS A 46 23.69 -0.94 -21.69
N PHE A 47 22.94 -1.99 -21.33
CA PHE A 47 21.76 -2.43 -22.05
C PHE A 47 20.68 -1.35 -22.03
N VAL A 48 20.28 -0.84 -20.86
CA VAL A 48 19.27 0.23 -20.73
C VAL A 48 19.64 1.45 -21.56
N LYS A 49 20.89 1.93 -21.48
CA LYS A 49 21.37 3.07 -22.29
C LYS A 49 21.24 2.83 -23.79
N LYS A 50 21.45 1.60 -24.27
CA LYS A 50 21.26 1.25 -25.69
C LYS A 50 19.83 1.55 -26.16
N PHE A 51 18.84 1.43 -25.28
CA PHE A 51 17.43 1.69 -25.57
C PHE A 51 17.01 3.14 -25.30
N GLU A 52 17.61 3.82 -24.32
CA GLU A 52 17.33 5.24 -24.04
C GLU A 52 17.82 6.19 -25.14
N ILE A 53 18.91 5.84 -25.82
CA ILE A 53 19.49 6.65 -26.91
C ILE A 53 18.61 6.62 -28.17
N VAL A 54 17.75 5.61 -28.32
CA VAL A 54 16.89 5.46 -29.50
C VAL A 54 15.66 6.35 -29.34
N THR A 55 15.67 7.49 -30.03
CA THR A 55 14.57 8.46 -30.02
C THR A 55 13.47 8.15 -31.04
N ASP A 56 13.75 7.31 -32.05
CA ASP A 56 12.76 6.87 -33.06
C ASP A 56 12.01 5.62 -32.58
N GLU A 57 10.69 5.72 -32.44
CA GLU A 57 9.82 4.60 -32.06
C GLU A 57 9.95 3.38 -32.99
N ASN A 58 10.21 3.59 -34.29
CA ASN A 58 10.32 2.50 -35.25
C ASN A 58 11.64 1.73 -35.09
N GLU A 59 12.73 2.45 -34.84
CA GLU A 59 14.03 1.83 -34.54
C GLU A 59 13.97 1.12 -33.19
N TYR A 60 13.31 1.71 -32.20
CA TYR A 60 13.07 1.10 -30.90
C TYR A 60 12.27 -0.21 -31.01
N LYS A 61 11.16 -0.22 -31.78
CA LYS A 61 10.37 -1.43 -32.03
C LYS A 61 11.18 -2.51 -32.75
N LYS A 62 11.94 -2.15 -33.80
CA LYS A 62 12.83 -3.10 -34.50
C LYS A 62 13.85 -3.73 -33.57
N LEU A 63 14.42 -2.93 -32.66
CA LEU A 63 15.41 -3.39 -31.71
C LEU A 63 14.81 -4.33 -30.66
N LEU A 64 13.56 -4.12 -30.25
CA LEU A 64 12.83 -5.05 -29.37
C LEU A 64 12.46 -6.37 -30.05
N GLU A 65 12.19 -6.33 -31.35
CA GLU A 65 11.87 -7.51 -32.16
C GLU A 65 13.10 -8.36 -32.51
N ASP A 66 14.31 -7.85 -32.24
CA ASP A 66 15.56 -8.59 -32.43
C ASP A 66 15.58 -9.88 -31.57
N ALA A 67 15.54 -11.02 -32.26
CA ALA A 67 15.52 -12.34 -31.67
C ALA A 67 16.80 -12.68 -30.88
N SER A 68 17.91 -11.96 -31.12
CA SER A 68 19.17 -12.15 -30.40
C SER A 68 19.10 -11.69 -28.94
N ILE A 69 18.16 -10.81 -28.60
CA ILE A 69 17.99 -10.30 -27.24
C ILE A 69 17.27 -11.34 -26.38
N PRO A 70 17.83 -11.80 -25.25
CA PRO A 70 17.16 -12.75 -24.36
C PRO A 70 15.83 -12.21 -23.81
N LEU A 71 14.83 -13.07 -23.68
CA LEU A 71 13.50 -12.70 -23.17
C LEU A 71 13.56 -12.18 -21.74
N GLU A 72 14.45 -12.75 -20.93
CA GLU A 72 14.71 -12.37 -19.54
C GLU A 72 15.24 -10.94 -19.47
N SER A 73 16.11 -10.55 -20.41
CA SER A 73 16.65 -9.19 -20.49
C SER A 73 15.57 -8.17 -20.85
N LEU A 74 14.67 -8.52 -21.78
CA LEU A 74 13.51 -7.69 -22.11
C LEU A 74 12.54 -7.57 -20.93
N ALA A 75 12.25 -8.66 -20.23
CA ALA A 75 11.39 -8.66 -19.05
C ALA A 75 11.97 -7.80 -17.91
N LEU A 76 13.28 -7.85 -17.70
CA LEU A 76 14.00 -7.03 -16.72
C LEU A 76 13.93 -5.54 -17.10
N LEU A 77 14.17 -5.21 -18.38
CA LEU A 77 14.10 -3.83 -18.88
C LEU A 77 12.69 -3.26 -18.72
N ALA A 78 11.66 -4.03 -19.07
CA ALA A 78 10.27 -3.63 -18.87
C ALA A 78 9.96 -3.40 -17.38
N HIS A 79 10.51 -4.24 -16.49
CA HIS A 79 10.36 -4.06 -15.05
C HIS A 79 11.03 -2.78 -14.54
N ALA A 80 12.22 -2.45 -15.07
CA ALA A 80 12.93 -1.22 -14.74
C ALA A 80 12.13 0.03 -15.17
N TYR A 81 11.61 0.05 -16.40
CA TYR A 81 10.75 1.14 -16.87
C TYR A 81 9.45 1.26 -16.05
N ALA A 82 8.81 0.13 -15.69
CA ALA A 82 7.63 0.15 -14.84
C ALA A 82 7.92 0.67 -13.42
N LYS A 83 9.14 0.45 -12.90
CA LYS A 83 9.59 0.98 -11.61
C LYS A 83 9.94 2.47 -11.67
N SER A 84 10.44 2.96 -12.80
CA SER A 84 10.71 4.39 -13.02
C SER A 84 9.45 5.21 -13.35
N GLY A 85 8.32 4.55 -13.58
CA GLY A 85 7.05 5.19 -13.93
C GLY A 85 6.82 5.38 -15.43
N ASP A 86 7.76 4.93 -16.28
CA ASP A 86 7.61 4.93 -17.74
C ASP A 86 6.80 3.70 -18.18
N TYR A 87 5.51 3.74 -17.87
CA TYR A 87 4.61 2.60 -18.08
C TYR A 87 4.40 2.29 -19.57
N GLU A 88 4.44 3.29 -20.44
CA GLU A 88 4.25 3.11 -21.88
C GLU A 88 5.35 2.24 -22.48
N LYS A 89 6.62 2.55 -22.21
CA LYS A 89 7.74 1.72 -22.67
C LYS A 89 7.69 0.33 -22.07
N ALA A 90 7.39 0.21 -20.77
CA ALA A 90 7.26 -1.08 -20.12
C ALA A 90 6.19 -1.97 -20.78
N ILE A 91 5.00 -1.40 -21.05
CA ILE A 91 3.89 -2.08 -21.73
C ILE A 91 4.32 -2.54 -23.12
N ASN A 92 4.95 -1.66 -23.90
CA ASN A 92 5.41 -1.98 -25.26
C ASN A 92 6.40 -3.15 -25.26
N ILE A 93 7.38 -3.14 -24.35
CA ILE A 93 8.36 -4.23 -24.23
C ILE A 93 7.66 -5.54 -23.82
N TYR A 94 6.76 -5.52 -22.82
CA TYR A 94 6.03 -6.72 -22.42
C TYR A 94 5.20 -7.31 -23.56
N LEU A 95 4.53 -6.47 -24.36
CA LEU A 95 3.76 -6.93 -25.52
C LEU A 95 4.62 -7.58 -26.60
N VAL A 96 5.80 -7.00 -26.91
CA VAL A 96 6.75 -7.61 -27.86
C VAL A 96 7.30 -8.93 -27.31
N THR A 97 7.64 -8.96 -26.01
CA THR A 97 8.16 -10.15 -25.34
C THR A 97 7.12 -11.29 -25.38
N LEU A 98 5.85 -10.98 -25.09
CA LEU A 98 4.75 -11.95 -25.13
C LEU A 98 4.55 -12.61 -26.51
N LYS A 99 4.83 -11.90 -27.61
CA LYS A 99 4.76 -12.48 -28.97
C LYS A 99 5.82 -13.54 -29.23
N ARG A 100 6.96 -13.45 -28.53
CA ARG A 100 8.12 -14.33 -28.71
C ARG A 100 8.10 -15.55 -27.79
N VAL A 101 7.37 -15.46 -26.67
CA VAL A 101 7.29 -16.51 -25.66
C VAL A 101 6.42 -17.67 -26.13
N LYS A 102 6.94 -18.89 -25.99
CA LYS A 102 6.25 -20.13 -26.35
C LYS A 102 5.79 -20.93 -25.15
N GLY A 103 6.54 -20.88 -24.04
CA GLY A 103 6.23 -21.63 -22.84
C GLY A 103 5.06 -21.02 -22.07
N LYS A 104 4.26 -21.90 -21.44
CA LYS A 104 3.00 -21.52 -20.80
C LYS A 104 3.26 -20.75 -19.49
N ASP A 105 4.23 -21.20 -18.71
CA ASP A 105 4.58 -20.60 -17.41
C ASP A 105 5.19 -19.21 -17.60
N GLU A 106 6.12 -19.05 -18.55
CA GLU A 106 6.73 -17.75 -18.87
C GLU A 106 5.68 -16.78 -19.43
N LYS A 107 4.76 -17.29 -20.26
CA LYS A 107 3.66 -16.48 -20.80
C LYS A 107 2.74 -16.00 -19.68
N GLN A 108 2.40 -16.85 -18.73
CA GLN A 108 1.60 -16.45 -17.58
C GLN A 108 2.31 -15.42 -16.70
N TYR A 109 3.61 -15.61 -16.43
CA TYR A 109 4.40 -14.64 -15.68
C TYR A 109 4.42 -13.26 -16.34
N LEU A 110 4.62 -13.22 -17.66
CA LEU A 110 4.61 -11.98 -18.44
C LEU A 110 3.22 -11.34 -18.46
N LEU A 111 2.14 -12.12 -18.61
CA LEU A 111 0.77 -11.60 -18.53
C LEU A 111 0.47 -11.02 -17.14
N SER A 112 0.87 -11.70 -16.06
CA SER A 112 0.70 -11.16 -14.70
C SER A 112 1.45 -9.85 -14.51
N THR A 113 2.68 -9.76 -15.03
CA THR A 113 3.51 -8.56 -14.91
C THR A 113 2.98 -7.41 -15.79
N LEU A 114 2.50 -7.70 -16.99
CA LEU A 114 1.84 -6.75 -17.87
C LEU A 114 0.54 -6.23 -17.24
N GLY A 115 -0.29 -7.12 -16.69
CA GLY A 115 -1.51 -6.76 -15.96
C GLY A 115 -1.20 -5.79 -14.82
N LYS A 116 -0.20 -6.09 -13.99
CA LYS A 116 0.26 -5.18 -12.92
C LYS A 116 0.75 -3.84 -13.44
N THR A 117 1.37 -3.82 -14.62
CA THR A 117 1.85 -2.59 -15.26
C THR A 117 0.68 -1.72 -15.74
N TYR A 118 -0.31 -2.32 -16.41
CA TYR A 118 -1.56 -1.63 -16.76
C TYR A 118 -2.30 -1.11 -15.53
N PHE A 119 -2.38 -1.92 -14.46
CA PHE A 119 -2.99 -1.53 -13.19
C PHE A 119 -2.34 -0.26 -12.61
N LYS A 120 -1.01 -0.26 -12.50
CA LYS A 120 -0.24 0.89 -11.97
C LYS A 120 -0.32 2.13 -12.85
N ALA A 121 -0.49 1.94 -14.16
CA ALA A 121 -0.72 3.02 -15.11
C ALA A 121 -2.15 3.57 -15.10
N GLY A 122 -3.06 3.00 -14.29
CA GLY A 122 -4.46 3.42 -14.21
C GLY A 122 -5.38 2.82 -15.29
N PHE A 123 -4.86 1.95 -16.17
CA PHE A 123 -5.65 1.29 -17.22
C PHE A 123 -6.38 0.05 -16.69
N LEU A 124 -7.30 0.24 -15.74
CA LEU A 124 -7.96 -0.83 -14.98
C LEU A 124 -8.68 -1.87 -15.83
N ARG A 125 -9.38 -1.44 -16.90
CA ARG A 125 -10.10 -2.34 -17.80
C ARG A 125 -9.15 -3.24 -18.61
N ARG A 126 -8.07 -2.68 -19.16
CA ARG A 126 -7.04 -3.46 -19.86
C ARG A 126 -6.32 -4.40 -18.88
N SER A 127 -6.08 -3.92 -17.67
CA SER A 127 -5.50 -4.71 -16.60
C SER A 127 -6.34 -5.95 -16.29
N SER A 128 -7.66 -5.80 -16.14
CA SER A 128 -8.55 -6.92 -15.83
C SER A 128 -8.60 -7.94 -16.97
N GLU A 129 -8.66 -7.50 -18.23
CA GLU A 129 -8.59 -8.37 -19.41
C GLU A 129 -7.29 -9.20 -19.42
N VAL A 130 -6.15 -8.57 -19.18
CA VAL A 130 -4.85 -9.27 -19.13
C VAL A 130 -4.76 -10.26 -17.97
N PHE A 131 -5.29 -9.91 -16.79
CA PHE A 131 -5.36 -10.84 -15.66
C PHE A 131 -6.27 -12.03 -15.95
N LEU A 132 -7.39 -11.84 -16.64
CA LEU A 132 -8.25 -12.95 -17.08
C LEU A 132 -7.51 -13.89 -18.04
N GLU A 133 -6.74 -13.36 -19.00
CA GLU A 133 -5.90 -14.20 -19.87
C GLU A 133 -4.82 -14.96 -19.09
N SER A 134 -4.20 -14.32 -18.09
CA SER A 134 -3.25 -14.96 -17.16
C SER A 134 -3.91 -16.13 -16.42
N LEU A 135 -5.12 -15.92 -15.90
CA LEU A 135 -5.89 -16.91 -15.14
C LEU A 135 -6.44 -18.05 -16.02
N ARG A 136 -6.73 -17.80 -17.30
CA ARG A 136 -7.05 -18.87 -18.26
C ARG A 136 -5.89 -19.87 -18.41
N LEU A 137 -4.66 -19.39 -18.35
CA LEU A 137 -3.48 -20.27 -18.39
C LEU A 137 -3.27 -20.96 -17.04
N HIS A 138 -3.31 -20.19 -15.94
CA HIS A 138 -3.12 -20.71 -14.57
C HIS A 138 -4.20 -20.16 -13.62
N PRO A 139 -5.32 -20.90 -13.45
CA PRO A 139 -6.44 -20.43 -12.63
C PRO A 139 -6.10 -20.21 -11.15
N ARG A 140 -5.09 -20.92 -10.64
CA ARG A 140 -4.66 -20.86 -9.23
C ARG A 140 -3.63 -19.75 -8.96
N ASN A 141 -3.46 -18.79 -9.87
CA ASN A 141 -2.55 -17.67 -9.64
C ASN A 141 -3.16 -16.65 -8.68
N ALA A 142 -2.81 -16.78 -7.39
CA ALA A 142 -3.27 -15.89 -6.34
C ALA A 142 -2.91 -14.42 -6.55
N GLU A 143 -1.79 -14.10 -7.21
CA GLU A 143 -1.42 -12.71 -7.48
C GLU A 143 -2.35 -12.09 -8.52
N SER A 144 -2.59 -12.79 -9.64
CA SER A 144 -3.53 -12.32 -10.68
C SER A 144 -4.94 -12.16 -10.11
N LEU A 145 -5.41 -13.11 -9.29
CA LEU A 145 -6.71 -13.00 -8.63
C LEU A 145 -6.77 -11.78 -7.70
N LYS A 146 -5.75 -11.56 -6.85
CA LYS A 146 -5.70 -10.38 -5.97
C LYS A 146 -5.81 -9.08 -6.74
N TYR A 147 -5.01 -8.88 -7.78
CA TYR A 147 -5.07 -7.66 -8.58
C TYR A 147 -6.38 -7.54 -9.38
N LEU A 148 -6.94 -8.65 -9.85
CA LEU A 148 -8.23 -8.65 -10.53
C LEU A 148 -9.37 -8.22 -9.61
N THR A 149 -9.40 -8.70 -8.36
CA THR A 149 -10.37 -8.23 -7.35
C THR A 149 -10.27 -6.71 -7.17
N VAL A 150 -9.05 -6.18 -7.02
CA VAL A 150 -8.85 -4.73 -6.83
C VAL A 150 -9.23 -3.94 -8.09
N ALA A 151 -8.92 -4.46 -9.28
CA ALA A 151 -9.32 -3.81 -10.53
C ALA A 151 -10.84 -3.73 -10.64
N TYR A 152 -11.58 -4.80 -10.30
CA TYR A 152 -13.04 -4.77 -10.29
C TYR A 152 -13.61 -3.87 -9.20
N GLU A 153 -13.02 -3.84 -8.00
CA GLU A 153 -13.39 -2.88 -6.95
C GLU A 153 -13.29 -1.43 -7.45
N GLN A 154 -12.17 -1.05 -8.06
CA GLN A 154 -11.93 0.31 -8.56
C GLN A 154 -12.82 0.65 -9.77
N LEU A 155 -13.19 -0.35 -10.57
CA LEU A 155 -14.18 -0.22 -11.65
C LEU A 155 -15.63 -0.20 -11.14
N GLN A 156 -15.87 -0.36 -9.83
CA GLN A 156 -17.19 -0.50 -9.21
C GLN A 156 -17.99 -1.72 -9.70
N GLU A 157 -17.29 -2.75 -10.20
CA GLU A 157 -17.86 -4.03 -10.63
C GLU A 157 -17.88 -5.01 -9.43
N TYR A 158 -18.60 -4.64 -8.35
CA TYR A 158 -18.52 -5.33 -7.05
C TYR A 158 -18.91 -6.81 -7.08
N VAL A 159 -19.93 -7.16 -7.87
CA VAL A 159 -20.36 -8.57 -8.04
C VAL A 159 -19.23 -9.43 -8.59
N LYS A 160 -18.50 -8.94 -9.61
CA LYS A 160 -17.35 -9.66 -10.15
C LYS A 160 -16.18 -9.70 -9.18
N ALA A 161 -15.98 -8.63 -8.40
CA ALA A 161 -14.96 -8.63 -7.36
C ALA A 161 -15.26 -9.71 -6.30
N GLU A 162 -16.52 -9.91 -5.92
CA GLU A 162 -16.95 -10.97 -4.99
C GLU A 162 -16.72 -12.38 -5.58
N GLU A 163 -17.08 -12.62 -6.84
CA GLU A 163 -16.79 -13.91 -7.52
C GLU A 163 -15.28 -14.25 -7.52
N VAL A 164 -14.42 -13.24 -7.72
CA VAL A 164 -12.96 -13.44 -7.66
C VAL A 164 -12.49 -13.67 -6.22
N LEU A 165 -13.13 -13.07 -5.22
CA LEU A 165 -12.84 -13.35 -3.81
C LEU A 165 -13.17 -14.79 -3.44
N ASP A 166 -14.25 -15.36 -3.96
CA ASP A 166 -14.59 -16.77 -3.75
C ASP A 166 -13.47 -17.68 -4.29
N SER A 167 -12.97 -17.37 -5.48
CA SER A 167 -11.83 -18.08 -6.06
C SER A 167 -10.56 -17.97 -5.20
N LEU A 168 -10.32 -16.82 -4.54
CA LEU A 168 -9.20 -16.64 -3.61
C LEU A 168 -9.39 -17.41 -2.30
N GLU A 169 -10.61 -17.46 -1.78
CA GLU A 169 -10.97 -18.19 -0.57
C GLU A 169 -10.76 -19.70 -0.75
N GLU A 170 -11.12 -20.24 -1.92
CA GLU A 170 -10.85 -21.64 -2.31
C GLU A 170 -9.34 -21.97 -2.39
N LEU A 171 -8.48 -20.96 -2.59
CA LEU A 171 -7.03 -21.09 -2.50
C LEU A 171 -6.50 -20.96 -1.06
N GLY A 172 -7.37 -20.78 -0.08
CA GLY A 172 -7.04 -20.63 1.34
C GLY A 172 -6.73 -19.19 1.77
N ALA A 173 -7.00 -18.18 0.93
CA ALA A 173 -6.81 -16.80 1.31
C ALA A 173 -7.90 -16.34 2.30
N LYS A 174 -7.50 -15.56 3.31
CA LYS A 174 -8.46 -14.88 4.20
C LYS A 174 -8.99 -13.65 3.50
N VAL A 175 -10.27 -13.68 3.10
CA VAL A 175 -10.92 -12.61 2.32
C VAL A 175 -12.03 -11.87 3.06
N SER A 176 -12.28 -12.21 4.34
CA SER A 176 -13.41 -11.66 5.11
C SER A 176 -13.42 -10.14 5.16
N VAL A 177 -12.28 -9.51 5.46
CA VAL A 177 -12.14 -8.05 5.54
C VAL A 177 -12.44 -7.39 4.19
N GLN A 178 -11.90 -7.95 3.11
CA GLN A 178 -12.11 -7.45 1.75
C GLN A 178 -13.57 -7.60 1.34
N ARG A 179 -14.20 -8.74 1.65
CA ARG A 179 -15.61 -9.01 1.35
C ARG A 179 -16.53 -8.04 2.09
N THR A 180 -16.30 -7.79 3.38
CA THR A 180 -17.11 -6.80 4.13
C THR A 180 -16.92 -5.38 3.61
N TYR A 181 -15.70 -5.02 3.19
CA TYR A 181 -15.43 -3.73 2.57
C TYR A 181 -16.14 -3.57 1.21
N LEU A 182 -16.10 -4.57 0.34
CA LEU A 182 -16.84 -4.55 -0.93
C LEU A 182 -18.34 -4.39 -0.72
N LYS A 183 -18.93 -5.11 0.24
CA LYS A 183 -20.35 -4.97 0.60
C LYS A 183 -20.71 -3.56 1.07
N ALA A 184 -19.82 -2.92 1.82
CA ALA A 184 -20.01 -1.53 2.24
C ALA A 184 -20.00 -0.58 1.02
N LEU A 185 -19.05 -0.76 0.08
CA LEU A 185 -18.97 0.04 -1.15
C LEU A 185 -20.18 -0.17 -2.06
N GLU A 186 -20.64 -1.40 -2.21
CA GLU A 186 -21.85 -1.75 -2.96
C GLU A 186 -23.08 -1.06 -2.35
N THR A 187 -23.27 -1.16 -1.04
CA THR A 187 -24.38 -0.51 -0.32
C THR A 187 -24.40 1.00 -0.54
N ILE A 188 -23.23 1.65 -0.52
CA ILE A 188 -23.10 3.10 -0.76
C ILE A 188 -23.53 3.46 -2.19
N LYS A 189 -23.16 2.64 -3.19
CA LYS A 189 -23.45 2.88 -4.60
C LYS A 189 -24.84 2.46 -5.04
N GLU A 190 -25.56 1.70 -4.24
CA GLU A 190 -26.88 1.18 -4.60
C GLU A 190 -27.91 2.30 -4.79
N SER A 191 -28.35 2.53 -6.03
CA SER A 191 -29.23 3.64 -6.40
C SER A 191 -30.68 3.47 -5.93
N HIS A 192 -31.10 2.24 -5.63
CA HIS A 192 -32.48 1.93 -5.24
C HIS A 192 -32.75 2.16 -3.75
N LEU A 193 -31.72 2.21 -2.92
CA LEU A 193 -31.87 2.42 -1.49
C LEU A 193 -31.96 3.91 -1.15
N LYS A 194 -32.82 4.23 -0.18
CA LYS A 194 -32.80 5.54 0.47
C LYS A 194 -31.57 5.65 1.37
N GLU A 195 -31.12 6.88 1.57
CA GLU A 195 -29.98 7.21 2.44
C GLU A 195 -30.11 6.60 3.84
N SER A 196 -31.31 6.66 4.45
CA SER A 196 -31.57 6.06 5.77
C SER A 196 -31.36 4.53 5.78
N GLN A 197 -31.75 3.84 4.70
CA GLN A 197 -31.58 2.38 4.58
C GLN A 197 -30.11 2.01 4.38
N LYS A 198 -29.36 2.83 3.65
CA LYS A 198 -27.92 2.63 3.48
C LYS A 198 -27.19 2.80 4.80
N VAL A 199 -27.52 3.84 5.57
CA VAL A 199 -26.96 4.07 6.92
C VAL A 199 -27.25 2.88 7.85
N GLU A 200 -28.48 2.37 7.87
CA GLU A 200 -28.85 1.22 8.69
C GLU A 200 -28.03 -0.04 8.33
N LYS A 201 -27.92 -0.36 7.03
CA LYS A 201 -27.08 -1.47 6.54
C LYS A 201 -25.60 -1.28 6.89
N LEU A 202 -25.06 -0.08 6.71
CA LEU A 202 -23.66 0.23 7.04
C LEU A 202 -23.40 0.13 8.55
N LEU A 203 -24.34 0.56 9.39
CA LEU A 203 -24.28 0.39 10.84
C LEU A 203 -24.24 -1.09 11.23
N GLU A 204 -25.04 -1.92 10.58
CA GLU A 204 -25.01 -3.37 10.80
C GLU A 204 -23.65 -3.98 10.42
N LEU A 205 -23.08 -3.59 9.27
CA LEU A 205 -21.74 -4.02 8.87
C LEU A 205 -20.67 -3.58 9.88
N CYS A 206 -20.77 -2.37 10.43
CA CYS A 206 -19.84 -1.84 11.44
C CYS A 206 -19.82 -2.66 12.74
N LYS A 207 -20.92 -3.35 13.09
CA LYS A 207 -20.95 -4.26 14.26
C LYS A 207 -20.00 -5.44 14.10
N THR A 208 -19.84 -5.93 12.87
CA THR A 208 -18.95 -7.07 12.55
C THR A 208 -17.55 -6.63 12.12
N ALA A 209 -17.45 -5.47 11.48
CA ALA A 209 -16.21 -4.92 10.95
C ALA A 209 -16.03 -3.46 11.40
N PRO A 210 -15.48 -3.23 12.60
CA PRO A 210 -15.34 -1.89 13.17
C PRO A 210 -14.53 -0.90 12.30
N PHE A 211 -13.60 -1.37 11.46
CA PHE A 211 -12.84 -0.47 10.58
C PHE A 211 -13.71 0.29 9.56
N LEU A 212 -14.94 -0.19 9.28
CA LEU A 212 -15.89 0.49 8.39
C LEU A 212 -16.50 1.75 8.97
N LYS A 213 -16.33 1.99 10.27
CA LYS A 213 -16.90 3.15 10.97
C LYS A 213 -16.45 4.46 10.38
N ARG A 214 -15.17 4.53 10.03
CA ARG A 214 -14.63 5.66 9.31
C ARG A 214 -15.40 5.91 8.00
N ARG A 215 -15.67 4.85 7.24
CA ARG A 215 -16.35 4.97 5.94
C ARG A 215 -17.81 5.38 6.11
N LEU A 216 -18.47 4.88 7.16
CA LEU A 216 -19.80 5.35 7.54
C LEU A 216 -19.78 6.83 7.94
N PHE A 217 -18.80 7.25 8.74
CA PHE A 217 -18.65 8.66 9.14
C PHE A 217 -18.46 9.57 7.92
N GLU A 218 -17.52 9.22 7.03
CA GLU A 218 -17.30 9.91 5.76
C GLU A 218 -18.58 9.97 4.93
N TYR A 219 -19.31 8.86 4.82
CA TYR A 219 -20.59 8.81 4.10
C TYR A 219 -21.65 9.75 4.69
N LEU A 220 -21.79 9.79 6.02
CA LEU A 220 -22.73 10.69 6.69
C LEU A 220 -22.34 12.15 6.43
N GLN A 221 -21.05 12.47 6.49
CA GLN A 221 -20.52 13.80 6.20
C GLN A 221 -20.72 14.21 4.74
N GLU A 222 -20.38 13.34 3.77
CA GLU A 222 -20.56 13.56 2.32
C GLU A 222 -22.04 13.86 1.97
N ASN A 223 -23.00 13.29 2.71
CA ASN A 223 -24.43 13.45 2.48
C ASN A 223 -25.12 14.47 3.41
N GLY A 224 -24.36 15.19 4.25
CA GLY A 224 -24.91 16.20 5.17
C GLY A 224 -25.85 15.62 6.23
N ILE A 225 -25.69 14.34 6.58
CA ILE A 225 -26.49 13.65 7.59
C ILE A 225 -25.86 13.91 8.95
N LYS A 226 -26.65 14.48 9.88
CA LYS A 226 -26.18 14.77 11.23
C LYS A 226 -25.80 13.49 11.99
N ILE A 227 -24.60 13.48 12.55
CA ILE A 227 -24.06 12.33 13.30
C ILE A 227 -24.46 12.45 14.77
N GLU A 228 -24.95 11.36 15.36
CA GLU A 228 -25.36 11.32 16.78
C GLU A 228 -24.16 11.42 17.73
N SER A 229 -24.34 12.07 18.88
CA SER A 229 -23.27 12.26 19.88
C SER A 229 -22.68 10.95 20.41
N SER A 230 -23.52 9.91 20.46
CA SER A 230 -23.21 8.54 20.89
C SER A 230 -22.36 7.73 19.91
N PHE A 231 -22.08 8.25 18.71
CA PHE A 231 -21.37 7.53 17.64
C PHE A 231 -20.02 6.95 18.10
N PHE A 232 -19.27 7.68 18.92
CA PHE A 232 -17.97 7.26 19.45
C PHE A 232 -18.03 6.60 20.84
N GLU A 233 -19.20 6.53 21.49
CA GLU A 233 -19.32 5.90 22.81
C GLU A 233 -19.18 4.37 22.75
N THR A 234 -19.45 3.79 21.59
CA THR A 234 -19.43 2.32 21.41
C THR A 234 -18.13 1.84 20.75
N LEU A 235 -17.29 2.75 20.25
CA LEU A 235 -16.40 2.49 19.13
C LEU A 235 -15.15 3.41 19.18
N SER A 236 -13.95 2.83 19.27
CA SER A 236 -12.68 3.57 19.44
C SER A 236 -12.51 4.74 18.47
N SER A 237 -12.18 5.91 19.01
CA SER A 237 -11.92 7.17 18.31
C SER A 237 -10.48 7.30 17.76
N SER A 238 -9.58 6.38 18.13
CA SER A 238 -8.15 6.39 17.74
C SER A 238 -7.92 6.42 16.23
N ASP A 239 -8.79 5.76 15.47
CA ASP A 239 -8.61 5.55 14.02
C ASP A 239 -9.27 6.66 13.19
N MET A 240 -9.78 7.70 13.86
CA MET A 240 -10.52 8.81 13.25
C MET A 240 -10.09 10.18 13.79
N ILE A 241 -8.92 10.25 14.44
CA ILE A 241 -8.38 11.51 15.03
C ILE A 241 -8.27 12.61 13.96
N ASP A 242 -7.84 12.26 12.76
CA ASP A 242 -7.73 13.17 11.62
C ASP A 242 -9.09 13.72 11.18
N LEU A 243 -10.12 12.86 11.08
CA LEU A 243 -11.48 13.31 10.78
C LEU A 243 -12.03 14.21 11.89
N LEU A 244 -11.87 13.82 13.15
CA LEU A 244 -12.31 14.60 14.31
C LEU A 244 -11.60 15.95 14.43
N TRP A 245 -10.36 16.05 13.96
CA TRP A 245 -9.61 17.30 13.94
C TRP A 245 -10.22 18.31 12.97
N TYR A 246 -10.64 17.85 11.78
CA TYR A 246 -11.18 18.70 10.71
C TYR A 246 -12.71 18.73 10.64
N VAL A 247 -13.43 17.98 11.49
CA VAL A 247 -14.88 17.88 11.40
C VAL A 247 -15.58 19.24 11.59
N ASP A 248 -16.56 19.48 10.73
CA ASP A 248 -17.49 20.59 10.79
C ASP A 248 -18.49 20.39 11.95
N PRO A 249 -18.62 21.35 12.89
CA PRO A 249 -19.62 21.31 13.96
C PRO A 249 -21.07 21.13 13.48
N MET A 250 -21.40 21.52 12.24
CA MET A 250 -22.72 21.28 11.66
C MET A 250 -23.01 19.79 11.41
N VAL A 251 -21.96 19.01 11.10
CA VAL A 251 -22.06 17.56 10.83
C VAL A 251 -21.99 16.77 12.13
N TYR A 252 -21.01 17.09 12.98
CA TYR A 252 -20.81 16.44 14.27
C TYR A 252 -20.32 17.41 15.33
N ASP A 253 -21.09 17.55 16.40
CA ASP A 253 -20.72 18.39 17.54
C ASP A 253 -19.85 17.60 18.53
N ILE A 254 -18.54 17.74 18.39
CA ILE A 254 -17.55 17.10 19.26
C ILE A 254 -17.70 17.47 20.74
N LEU A 255 -18.34 18.61 21.07
CA LEU A 255 -18.52 19.07 22.45
C LEU A 255 -19.55 18.24 23.22
N THR A 256 -20.46 17.57 22.51
CA THR A 256 -21.49 16.71 23.09
C THR A 256 -20.98 15.30 23.41
N CYS A 257 -19.83 14.91 22.86
CA CYS A 257 -19.28 13.58 23.04
C CYS A 257 -18.67 13.38 24.44
N LYS A 258 -18.93 12.21 25.02
CA LYS A 258 -18.35 11.80 26.31
C LYS A 258 -17.03 11.04 26.18
N ASP A 259 -16.64 10.64 24.97
CA ASP A 259 -15.40 9.93 24.73
C ASP A 259 -14.18 10.78 25.16
N PRO A 260 -13.26 10.25 26.01
CA PRO A 260 -12.15 11.03 26.53
C PRO A 260 -11.23 11.59 25.43
N LEU A 261 -10.95 10.81 24.38
CA LEU A 261 -10.09 11.26 23.29
C LEU A 261 -10.76 12.35 22.45
N VAL A 262 -12.06 12.24 22.17
CA VAL A 262 -12.82 13.32 21.50
C VAL A 262 -12.80 14.60 22.33
N GLN A 263 -12.93 14.51 23.66
CA GLN A 263 -12.83 15.67 24.54
C GLN A 263 -11.43 16.29 24.53
N GLN A 264 -10.37 15.47 24.54
CA GLN A 264 -8.99 15.95 24.43
C GLN A 264 -8.75 16.63 23.07
N ILE A 265 -9.30 16.11 21.98
CA ILE A 265 -9.27 16.77 20.66
C ILE A 265 -9.99 18.12 20.71
N ALA A 266 -11.16 18.21 21.36
CA ALA A 266 -11.88 19.48 21.52
C ALA A 266 -11.09 20.51 22.33
N MET A 267 -10.36 20.08 23.37
CA MET A 267 -9.44 20.94 24.13
C MET A 267 -8.26 21.41 23.29
N ALA A 268 -7.64 20.49 22.52
CA ALA A 268 -6.53 20.80 21.62
C ALA A 268 -6.92 21.76 20.49
N ARG A 269 -8.18 21.70 20.02
CA ARG A 269 -8.77 22.67 19.07
C ARG A 269 -9.16 24.01 19.72
N GLY A 270 -9.12 24.12 21.05
CA GLY A 270 -9.56 25.31 21.78
C GLY A 270 -11.07 25.50 21.86
N LEU A 271 -11.86 24.46 21.58
CA LEU A 271 -13.32 24.50 21.64
C LEU A 271 -13.86 24.28 23.06
N ARG A 272 -13.03 23.75 23.97
CA ARG A 272 -13.30 23.59 25.40
C ARG A 272 -12.06 23.98 26.22
N PRO A 273 -12.20 24.54 27.44
CA PRO A 273 -11.07 24.75 28.34
C PRO A 273 -10.32 23.45 28.63
N TYR A 274 -8.99 23.55 28.73
CA TYR A 274 -8.14 22.40 29.07
C TYR A 274 -8.48 21.87 30.47
N ALA A 275 -8.62 20.55 30.58
CA ALA A 275 -8.69 19.84 31.84
C ALA A 275 -7.78 18.60 31.76
N ALA A 276 -7.00 18.37 32.81
CA ALA A 276 -6.18 17.18 32.90
C ALA A 276 -7.09 15.95 33.03
N LEU A 277 -7.00 15.03 32.07
CA LEU A 277 -7.70 13.75 32.08
C LEU A 277 -6.68 12.64 32.36
N GLU A 278 -7.08 11.62 33.12
CA GLU A 278 -6.24 10.46 33.41
C GLU A 278 -6.06 9.53 32.19
N SER A 279 -6.90 9.68 31.16
CA SER A 279 -6.88 8.86 29.95
C SER A 279 -5.69 9.20 29.04
N GLU A 280 -5.02 8.16 28.53
CA GLU A 280 -3.94 8.30 27.56
C GLU A 280 -4.44 8.97 26.26
N ALA A 281 -3.81 10.10 25.91
CA ALA A 281 -3.96 10.75 24.60
C ALA A 281 -2.67 10.57 23.79
N PRO A 282 -2.75 10.61 22.45
CA PRO A 282 -1.57 10.86 21.63
C PRO A 282 -0.82 12.10 22.10
N PHE A 283 0.51 11.98 22.25
CA PHE A 283 1.37 13.03 22.81
C PHE A 283 1.14 14.41 22.17
N ALA A 284 1.00 14.47 20.84
CA ALA A 284 0.76 15.73 20.13
C ALA A 284 -0.54 16.42 20.55
N ILE A 285 -1.60 15.66 20.85
CA ILE A 285 -2.90 16.20 21.27
C ILE A 285 -2.83 16.77 22.68
N ASP A 286 -2.22 16.04 23.63
CA ASP A 286 -2.06 16.55 25.01
C ASP A 286 -1.19 17.82 25.04
N VAL A 287 -0.11 17.84 24.26
CA VAL A 287 0.73 19.04 24.12
C VAL A 287 -0.05 20.22 23.53
N LEU A 288 -0.84 20.01 22.47
CA LEU A 288 -1.67 21.06 21.89
C LEU A 288 -2.72 21.59 22.88
N GLY A 289 -3.38 20.71 23.64
CA GLY A 289 -4.31 21.12 24.70
C GLY A 289 -3.65 22.03 25.74
N LYS A 290 -2.43 21.69 26.18
CA LYS A 290 -1.65 22.52 27.10
C LYS A 290 -1.22 23.85 26.47
N LEU A 291 -0.75 23.84 25.23
CA LEU A 291 -0.38 25.06 24.50
C LEU A 291 -1.57 26.02 24.32
N GLN A 292 -2.74 25.47 24.01
CA GLN A 292 -3.97 26.24 23.89
C GLN A 292 -4.36 26.89 25.22
N SER A 293 -4.16 26.19 26.35
CA SER A 293 -4.48 26.71 27.69
C SER A 293 -3.64 27.94 28.10
N ILE A 294 -2.45 28.11 27.51
CA ILE A 294 -1.56 29.25 27.74
C ILE A 294 -1.64 30.32 26.62
N GLY A 295 -2.59 30.18 25.69
CA GLY A 295 -2.79 31.13 24.58
C GLY A 295 -1.77 31.00 23.44
N TYR A 296 -1.10 29.85 23.29
CA TYR A 296 -0.19 29.60 22.18
C TYR A 296 -0.92 28.96 20.99
N HIS A 297 -1.19 29.75 19.95
CA HIS A 297 -1.98 29.32 18.78
C HIS A 297 -1.14 29.06 17.51
N LYS A 298 0.20 29.03 17.62
CA LYS A 298 1.11 28.86 16.47
C LYS A 298 1.46 27.39 16.17
N ALA A 299 0.89 26.44 16.90
CA ALA A 299 1.06 25.01 16.68
C ALA A 299 -0.26 24.41 16.20
N SER A 300 -0.16 23.41 15.32
CA SER A 300 -1.28 22.63 14.80
C SER A 300 -0.92 21.13 14.80
N LEU A 301 -1.86 20.31 14.34
CA LEU A 301 -1.73 18.87 14.25
C LEU A 301 -1.57 18.46 12.78
N GLY A 302 -0.48 17.75 12.49
CA GLY A 302 -0.27 17.07 11.22
C GLY A 302 -0.49 15.56 11.36
N PHE A 303 -0.81 14.92 10.24
CA PHE A 303 -1.06 13.48 10.17
C PHE A 303 -0.15 12.79 9.16
N GLU A 304 0.27 11.58 9.49
CA GLU A 304 0.97 10.65 8.61
C GLU A 304 0.30 9.29 8.68
N TYR A 305 0.14 8.63 7.54
CA TYR A 305 -0.61 7.38 7.43
C TYR A 305 0.34 6.24 7.11
N LEU A 306 0.61 5.39 8.09
CA LEU A 306 1.52 4.26 7.95
C LEU A 306 0.74 2.98 7.64
N CYS A 307 1.16 2.24 6.62
CA CYS A 307 0.66 0.89 6.39
C CYS A 307 1.34 -0.11 7.34
N ALA A 308 0.57 -0.76 8.20
CA ALA A 308 1.03 -1.77 9.14
C ALA A 308 1.64 -3.01 8.46
N GLU A 309 1.26 -3.32 7.21
CA GLU A 309 1.80 -4.45 6.47
C GLU A 309 3.10 -4.10 5.73
N CYS A 310 3.08 -3.12 4.83
CA CYS A 310 4.25 -2.81 3.99
C CYS A 310 5.17 -1.71 4.54
N LYS A 311 4.81 -1.10 5.68
CA LYS A 311 5.56 -0.04 6.38
C LYS A 311 5.78 1.24 5.57
N GLN A 312 5.08 1.41 4.45
CA GLN A 312 5.09 2.64 3.68
C GLN A 312 4.25 3.71 4.37
N VAL A 313 4.78 4.94 4.40
CA VAL A 313 4.08 6.13 4.88
C VAL A 313 3.46 6.88 3.70
N PHE A 314 2.23 7.35 3.90
CA PHE A 314 1.45 8.10 2.93
C PHE A 314 0.97 9.43 3.54
N PRO A 315 0.81 10.48 2.72
CA PRO A 315 0.36 11.80 3.18
C PRO A 315 -1.17 11.89 3.37
N ILE A 316 -1.94 10.90 2.89
CA ILE A 316 -3.40 10.89 2.92
C ILE A 316 -3.87 9.52 3.40
N HIS A 317 -5.00 9.49 4.11
CA HIS A 317 -5.66 8.27 4.55
C HIS A 317 -5.96 7.31 3.39
N PHE A 318 -5.93 6.01 3.65
CA PHE A 318 -6.29 4.98 2.69
C PHE A 318 -7.03 3.81 3.36
N TYR A 319 -8.09 3.33 2.72
CA TYR A 319 -8.70 2.04 3.07
C TYR A 319 -7.90 0.87 2.52
N ARG A 320 -7.38 1.05 1.31
CA ARG A 320 -6.54 0.10 0.58
C ARG A 320 -5.17 0.73 0.34
N CYS A 321 -4.12 0.07 0.82
CA CYS A 321 -2.75 0.58 0.72
C CYS A 321 -2.36 0.79 -0.76
N PRO A 322 -1.99 2.01 -1.19
CA PRO A 322 -1.59 2.26 -2.57
C PRO A 322 -0.39 1.42 -3.03
N HIS A 323 0.45 0.98 -2.08
CA HIS A 323 1.63 0.17 -2.39
C HIS A 323 1.34 -1.33 -2.42
N CYS A 324 0.85 -1.93 -1.32
CA CYS A 324 0.67 -3.39 -1.20
C CYS A 324 -0.77 -3.88 -1.45
N GLN A 325 -1.72 -2.97 -1.63
CA GLN A 325 -3.13 -3.27 -1.87
C GLN A 325 -3.86 -3.98 -0.72
N SER A 326 -3.29 -4.05 0.48
CA SER A 326 -3.97 -4.60 1.66
C SER A 326 -5.00 -3.63 2.22
N ILE A 327 -6.11 -4.15 2.76
CA ILE A 327 -7.18 -3.34 3.37
C ILE A 327 -7.03 -3.32 4.89
N ASN A 328 -7.46 -2.22 5.52
CA ASN A 328 -7.51 -2.07 6.98
C ASN A 328 -6.13 -2.26 7.63
N THR A 329 -5.13 -1.59 7.04
CA THR A 329 -3.75 -1.63 7.51
C THR A 329 -3.24 -0.25 7.90
N VAL A 330 -4.05 0.79 7.76
CA VAL A 330 -3.65 2.17 8.05
C VAL A 330 -3.54 2.39 9.56
N THR A 331 -2.49 3.08 9.95
CA THR A 331 -2.26 3.56 11.31
C THR A 331 -1.97 5.05 11.22
N ILE A 332 -2.66 5.84 12.04
CA ILE A 332 -2.56 7.30 12.01
C ILE A 332 -1.52 7.74 13.03
N HIS A 333 -0.47 8.39 12.55
CA HIS A 333 0.53 9.04 13.39
C HIS A 333 0.26 10.53 13.45
N THR A 334 0.24 11.06 14.67
CA THR A 334 0.09 12.49 14.92
C THR A 334 1.47 13.14 15.07
N ARG A 335 1.63 14.34 14.50
CA ARG A 335 2.83 15.15 14.64
C ARG A 335 2.46 16.60 14.93
N LEU A 336 3.27 17.28 15.73
CA LEU A 336 3.13 18.72 15.91
C LEU A 336 3.67 19.43 14.68
N THR A 337 2.86 20.33 14.12
CA THR A 337 3.24 21.19 13.00
C THR A 337 3.09 22.64 13.40
N LYS A 338 3.67 23.54 12.60
CA LYS A 338 3.34 24.96 12.72
C LYS A 338 1.88 25.15 12.27
N ALA A 339 1.16 26.05 12.91
CA ALA A 339 -0.11 26.52 12.36
C ALA A 339 0.23 27.31 11.09
N ASP A 340 -0.16 26.77 9.95
CA ASP A 340 -0.12 27.46 8.68
C ASP A 340 -1.54 28.00 8.43
N ASP A 341 -1.66 29.31 8.15
CA ASP A 341 -2.93 29.95 7.76
C ASP A 341 -3.27 29.53 6.32
N GLU A 342 -3.55 28.25 6.10
CA GLU A 342 -3.91 27.74 4.78
C GLU A 342 -5.42 27.86 4.60
N GLU A 343 -5.89 29.06 4.26
CA GLU A 343 -7.28 29.30 3.81
C GLU A 343 -7.69 28.49 2.56
N ASN A 344 -6.78 27.72 1.94
CA ASN A 344 -7.02 27.01 0.68
C ASN A 344 -6.18 25.74 0.50
N ILE A 345 -6.32 24.71 1.34
CA ILE A 345 -5.95 23.35 0.92
C ILE A 345 -7.17 22.70 0.29
N SER A 346 -7.20 22.66 -1.04
CA SER A 346 -8.29 22.07 -1.83
C SER A 346 -8.37 20.53 -1.78
N PHE A 347 -7.61 19.88 -0.88
CA PHE A 347 -7.36 18.43 -0.88
C PHE A 347 -7.75 17.72 0.43
N LEU A 348 -8.43 18.40 1.35
CA LEU A 348 -8.99 17.77 2.57
C LEU A 348 -10.50 17.61 2.46
#